data_AF-A0A1Q7QP08-F1
#
_entry.id   AF-A0A1Q7QP08-F1
#
_cell.length_a   1.000
_cell.length_b   1.000
_cell.length_c   1.000
_cell.angle_alpha   90.00
_cell.angle_beta   90.00
_cell.angle_gamma   90.00
#
_symmetry.space_group_name_H-M   'P 1'
#
loop_
_entity.id
_entity.type
_entity.pdbx_description
1 polymer ?
#
loop_
_entity_poly.entity_id
_entity_poly.type
_entity_poly.pdbx_seq_one_letter_code
_entity_poly.pdbx_strand_id
1 'polypeptide(L)'
;MSVRGIRGATTASTNTGDAITEATEELLRELVRLNDLDATEIAFAYFTTTPDLNAEFPALAARRLGWLDVPLLCGHDMNVQQPNPRGVPMCIRILLLYNTPRPQAAMRFAYLRGAEAIKTDLDYMRGAFKP
;
A
#
# COMPACT_ATOMS: atom_id res chain seq x y z
N MET A 1 -19.89 -12.56 -4.54
CA MET A 1 -18.43 -12.74 -4.39
C MET A 1 -17.99 -12.07 -3.09
N SER A 2 -16.92 -12.51 -2.44
CA SER A 2 -16.43 -11.83 -1.24
C SER A 2 -15.47 -10.69 -1.60
N VAL A 3 -15.29 -9.74 -0.68
CA VAL A 3 -14.26 -8.69 -0.77
C VAL A 3 -13.03 -9.11 0.05
N ARG A 4 -11.83 -8.80 -0.45
CA ARG A 4 -10.55 -9.02 0.23
C ARG A 4 -9.74 -7.74 0.29
N GLY A 5 -9.10 -7.51 1.43
CA GLY A 5 -8.11 -6.46 1.60
C GLY A 5 -6.74 -6.92 1.12
N ILE A 6 -6.07 -6.10 0.31
CA ILE A 6 -4.69 -6.30 -0.12
C ILE A 6 -3.86 -5.10 0.35
N ARG A 7 -2.82 -5.36 1.14
CA ARG A 7 -1.96 -4.34 1.73
C ARG A 7 -0.71 -4.12 0.89
N GLY A 8 -0.36 -2.85 0.73
CA GLY A 8 0.92 -2.38 0.21
C GLY A 8 1.55 -1.33 1.12
N ALA A 9 2.88 -1.27 1.17
CA ALA A 9 3.61 -0.13 1.71
C ALA A 9 4.96 0.05 1.00
N THR A 10 5.38 1.31 0.87
CA THR A 10 6.68 1.70 0.29
C THR A 10 7.14 3.01 0.93
N THR A 11 8.33 3.49 0.56
CA THR A 11 8.85 4.81 0.96
C THR A 11 9.27 5.63 -0.25
N ALA A 12 8.91 6.91 -0.26
CA ALA A 12 9.46 7.87 -1.22
C ALA A 12 10.91 8.21 -0.81
N SER A 13 11.77 8.47 -1.79
CA SER A 13 13.17 8.87 -1.54
C SER A 13 13.29 10.31 -1.04
N THR A 14 12.33 11.15 -1.41
CA THR A 14 12.27 12.59 -1.11
C THR A 14 10.81 13.08 -1.21
N ASN A 15 10.49 14.23 -0.60
CA ASN A 15 9.16 14.83 -0.66
C ASN A 15 9.01 15.66 -1.95
N THR A 16 9.01 14.98 -3.09
CA THR A 16 8.68 15.56 -4.40
C THR A 16 7.57 14.77 -5.06
N GLY A 17 6.81 15.42 -5.96
CA GLY A 17 5.71 14.76 -6.64
C GLY A 17 6.14 13.55 -7.47
N ASP A 18 7.29 13.64 -8.14
CA ASP A 18 7.87 12.53 -8.89
C ASP A 18 8.24 11.35 -7.98
N ALA A 19 8.92 11.59 -6.86
CA ALA A 19 9.34 10.53 -5.94
C ALA A 19 8.16 9.81 -5.28
N ILE A 20 7.10 10.55 -4.91
CA ILE A 20 5.85 9.98 -4.38
C ILE A 20 5.16 9.13 -5.45
N THR A 21 5.04 9.65 -6.66
CA THR A 21 4.33 8.97 -7.76
C THR A 21 5.09 7.72 -8.20
N GLU A 22 6.41 7.80 -8.38
CA GLU A 22 7.26 6.67 -8.78
C GLU A 22 7.21 5.54 -7.76
N ALA A 23 7.37 5.85 -6.47
CA ALA A 23 7.29 4.85 -5.39
C ALA A 23 5.92 4.17 -5.36
N THR A 24 4.85 4.96 -5.53
CA THR A 24 3.48 4.43 -5.54
C THR A 24 3.21 3.56 -6.75
N GLU A 25 3.70 3.95 -7.94
CA GLU A 25 3.54 3.19 -9.17
C GLU A 25 4.25 1.84 -9.09
N GLU A 26 5.50 1.82 -8.59
CA GLU A 26 6.25 0.58 -8.33
C GLU A 26 5.46 -0.36 -7.42
N LEU A 27 4.95 0.17 -6.30
CA LEU A 27 4.15 -0.61 -5.34
C LEU A 27 2.87 -1.19 -5.98
N LEU A 28 2.13 -0.38 -6.74
CA LEU A 28 0.92 -0.84 -7.41
C LEU A 28 1.20 -1.92 -8.46
N ARG A 29 2.26 -1.75 -9.28
CA ARG A 29 2.68 -2.75 -10.26
C ARG A 29 3.02 -4.08 -9.60
N GLU A 30 3.72 -4.04 -8.47
CA GLU A 30 4.05 -5.25 -7.72
C GLU A 30 2.80 -5.93 -7.13
N LEU A 31 1.86 -5.16 -6.58
CA LEU A 31 0.60 -5.70 -6.06
C LEU A 31 -0.24 -6.36 -7.17
N VAL A 32 -0.32 -5.74 -8.35
CA VAL A 32 -0.96 -6.29 -9.54
C VAL A 32 -0.29 -7.61 -9.92
N ARG A 33 1.04 -7.64 -10.03
CA ARG A 33 1.81 -8.83 -10.40
C ARG A 33 1.64 -9.98 -9.40
N LEU A 34 1.71 -9.69 -8.10
CA LEU A 34 1.63 -10.71 -7.05
C LEU A 34 0.26 -11.35 -6.91
N ASN A 35 -0.80 -10.64 -7.29
CA ASN A 35 -2.17 -11.08 -7.09
C ASN A 35 -2.93 -11.30 -8.40
N ASP A 36 -2.33 -11.04 -9.55
CA ASP A 36 -3.00 -11.07 -10.87
C ASP A 36 -4.30 -10.24 -10.84
N LEU A 37 -4.16 -8.95 -10.52
CA LEU A 37 -5.30 -8.05 -10.31
C LEU A 37 -5.87 -7.56 -11.65
N ASP A 38 -7.18 -7.67 -11.77
CA ASP A 38 -7.96 -6.96 -12.78
C ASP A 38 -8.47 -5.64 -12.18
N ALA A 39 -8.18 -4.51 -12.83
CA ALA A 39 -8.62 -3.20 -12.35
C ALA A 39 -10.16 -3.09 -12.24
N THR A 40 -10.91 -3.83 -13.06
CA THR A 40 -12.38 -3.84 -13.05
C THR A 40 -12.98 -4.52 -11.82
N GLU A 41 -12.20 -5.34 -11.12
CA GLU A 41 -12.60 -6.05 -9.89
C GLU A 41 -12.14 -5.31 -8.61
N ILE A 42 -11.45 -4.17 -8.75
CA ILE A 42 -11.06 -3.33 -7.61
C ILE A 42 -12.27 -2.50 -7.17
N ALA A 43 -12.80 -2.79 -5.99
CA ALA A 43 -13.93 -2.05 -5.41
C ALA A 43 -13.53 -0.61 -5.06
N PHE A 44 -12.38 -0.42 -4.41
CA PHE A 44 -11.71 0.88 -4.23
C PHE A 44 -10.27 0.71 -3.74
N ALA A 45 -9.50 1.80 -3.79
CA ALA A 45 -8.18 1.90 -3.18
C ALA A 45 -8.09 3.09 -2.22
N TYR A 46 -7.59 2.85 -1.01
CA TYR A 46 -7.28 3.91 -0.04
C TYR A 46 -5.78 4.01 0.17
N PHE A 47 -5.27 5.22 -0.05
CA PHE A 47 -3.86 5.55 0.05
C PHE A 47 -3.66 6.42 1.30
N THR A 48 -2.65 6.10 2.09
CA THR A 48 -2.21 6.99 3.17
C THR A 48 -0.75 7.35 2.99
N THR A 49 -0.40 8.58 3.36
CA THR A 49 1.00 8.99 3.52
C THR A 49 1.28 9.35 4.97
N THR A 50 2.53 9.24 5.40
CA THR A 50 2.96 9.96 6.60
C THR A 50 2.92 11.48 6.35
N PRO A 51 2.72 12.32 7.39
CA PRO A 51 2.56 13.77 7.20
C PRO A 51 3.77 14.51 6.61
N ASP A 52 4.94 13.88 6.60
CA ASP A 52 6.18 14.37 5.97
C ASP A 52 6.18 14.22 4.44
N LEU A 53 5.16 13.60 3.85
CA LEU A 53 4.88 13.60 2.41
C LEU A 53 3.63 14.41 2.08
N ASN A 54 3.85 15.56 1.42
CA ASN A 54 2.79 16.51 1.07
C ASN A 54 2.94 17.12 -0.32
N ALA A 55 3.90 16.65 -1.13
CA ALA A 55 4.18 17.21 -2.45
C ALA A 55 3.24 16.71 -3.56
N GLU A 56 2.54 15.57 -3.39
CA GLU A 56 1.61 15.01 -4.39
C GLU A 56 0.69 13.95 -3.77
N PHE A 57 -0.46 13.72 -4.40
CA PHE A 57 -1.38 12.64 -4.11
C PHE A 57 -0.89 11.31 -4.71
N PRO A 58 -0.68 10.24 -3.90
CA PRO A 58 -0.28 8.92 -4.39
C PRO A 58 -1.25 8.33 -5.44
N ALA A 59 -2.54 8.68 -5.36
CA ALA A 59 -3.56 8.22 -6.29
C ALA A 59 -3.27 8.58 -7.75
N LEU A 60 -2.44 9.59 -8.03
CA LEU A 60 -2.00 9.92 -9.38
C LEU A 60 -1.31 8.73 -10.07
N ALA A 61 -0.54 7.93 -9.33
CA ALA A 61 0.11 6.74 -9.86
C ALA A 61 -0.90 5.71 -10.38
N ALA A 62 -1.99 5.47 -9.65
CA ALA A 62 -3.06 4.58 -10.10
C ALA A 62 -3.72 5.10 -11.39
N ARG A 63 -3.93 6.42 -11.50
CA ARG A 63 -4.44 7.04 -12.74
C ARG A 63 -3.51 6.81 -13.93
N ARG A 64 -2.18 6.93 -13.73
CA ARG A 64 -1.17 6.62 -14.76
C ARG A 64 -1.18 5.15 -15.19
N LEU A 65 -1.59 4.25 -14.31
CA LEU A 65 -1.80 2.83 -14.63
C LEU A 65 -3.17 2.54 -15.29
N GLY A 66 -3.96 3.56 -15.59
CA GLY A 66 -5.25 3.41 -16.26
C GLY A 66 -6.42 3.11 -15.32
N TRP A 67 -6.26 3.24 -14.00
CA TRP A 67 -7.35 3.07 -13.03
C TRP A 67 -8.24 4.31 -13.04
N LEU A 68 -8.93 4.57 -14.16
CA LEU A 68 -9.76 5.75 -14.37
C LEU A 68 -11.15 5.61 -13.74
N ASP A 69 -11.69 4.40 -13.68
CA ASP A 69 -13.01 4.12 -13.11
C ASP A 69 -12.95 3.60 -11.66
N VAL A 70 -11.77 3.23 -11.18
CA VAL A 70 -11.58 2.78 -9.80
C VAL A 70 -11.74 3.97 -8.84
N PRO A 71 -12.58 3.87 -7.79
CA PRO A 71 -12.65 4.89 -6.75
C PRO A 71 -11.35 4.93 -5.94
N LEU A 72 -10.73 6.12 -5.87
CA LEU A 72 -9.46 6.36 -5.17
C LEU A 72 -9.66 7.43 -4.10
N LEU A 73 -9.10 7.22 -2.91
CA LEU A 73 -9.10 8.21 -1.83
C LEU A 73 -7.71 8.29 -1.18
N CYS A 74 -7.27 9.51 -0.84
CA CYS A 74 -6.03 9.73 -0.12
C CYS A 74 -6.30 10.34 1.27
N GLY A 75 -5.44 10.03 2.23
CA GLY A 75 -5.41 10.67 3.54
C GLY A 75 -4.01 10.66 4.13
N HIS A 76 -3.84 11.29 5.29
CA HIS A 76 -2.64 11.10 6.10
C HIS A 76 -2.86 10.00 7.13
N ASP A 77 -1.80 9.25 7.38
CA ASP A 77 -1.74 8.22 8.39
C ASP A 77 -1.49 8.83 9.79
N MET A 78 -1.58 7.99 10.81
CA MET A 78 -1.18 8.37 12.16
C MET A 78 0.30 8.78 12.22
N ASN A 79 0.60 9.86 12.95
CA ASN A 79 1.97 10.36 13.14
C ASN A 79 2.67 9.68 14.33
N VAL A 80 2.88 8.36 14.24
CA VAL A 80 3.51 7.58 15.31
C VAL A 80 5.03 7.67 15.23
N GLN A 81 5.65 8.08 16.34
CA GLN A 81 7.10 8.26 16.44
C GLN A 81 7.84 6.94 16.73
N GLN A 82 9.15 6.94 16.44
CA GLN A 82 10.08 5.89 16.86
C GLN A 82 10.14 5.78 18.41
N PRO A 83 10.48 4.60 18.99
CA PRO A 83 11.07 3.41 18.36
C PRO A 83 10.04 2.40 17.82
N ASN A 84 8.77 2.79 17.59
CA ASN A 84 7.80 1.89 16.99
C ASN A 84 8.24 1.53 15.54
N PRO A 85 8.52 0.25 15.22
CA PRO A 85 9.06 -0.14 13.92
C PRO A 85 8.10 0.14 12.76
N ARG A 86 6.82 0.41 13.06
CA ARG A 86 5.79 0.76 12.07
C ARG A 86 5.75 2.26 11.74
N GLY A 87 6.38 3.11 12.55
CA GLY A 87 6.54 4.55 12.37
C GLY A 87 7.61 4.89 11.33
N VAL A 88 7.49 4.30 10.13
CA VAL A 88 8.43 4.50 9.01
C VAL A 88 8.19 5.89 8.40
N PRO A 89 9.21 6.77 8.34
CA PRO A 89 9.09 8.10 7.73
C PRO A 89 8.94 7.99 6.21
N MET A 90 8.45 9.06 5.58
CA MET A 90 8.31 9.15 4.12
C MET A 90 7.53 7.99 3.50
N CYS A 91 6.56 7.45 4.24
CA CYS A 91 5.92 6.19 3.92
C CYS A 91 4.58 6.39 3.24
N ILE A 92 4.34 5.59 2.21
CA ILE A 92 3.08 5.52 1.48
C ILE A 92 2.52 4.13 1.72
N ARG A 93 1.25 4.04 2.14
CA ARG A 93 0.55 2.78 2.39
C ARG A 93 -0.71 2.72 1.53
N ILE A 94 -1.06 1.50 1.15
CA ILE A 94 -2.22 1.22 0.30
C ILE A 94 -3.03 0.09 0.93
N LEU A 95 -4.35 0.25 0.94
CA LEU A 95 -5.31 -0.82 1.13
C LEU A 95 -6.21 -0.86 -0.11
N LEU A 96 -6.10 -1.94 -0.89
CA LEU A 96 -7.03 -2.24 -1.97
C LEU A 96 -8.14 -3.13 -1.42
N LEU A 97 -9.39 -2.83 -1.77
CA LEU A 97 -10.48 -3.78 -1.63
C LEU A 97 -10.77 -4.41 -2.99
N TYR A 98 -10.63 -5.72 -3.06
CA TYR A 98 -10.72 -6.48 -4.30
C TYR A 98 -11.84 -7.51 -4.23
N ASN A 99 -12.69 -7.56 -5.25
CA ASN A 99 -13.71 -8.59 -5.40
C ASN A 99 -13.05 -9.87 -5.90
N THR A 100 -13.14 -10.95 -5.10
CA THR A 100 -12.52 -12.23 -5.49
C THR A 100 -13.14 -13.41 -4.75
N PRO A 101 -13.26 -14.59 -5.40
CA PRO A 101 -13.62 -15.82 -4.71
C PRO A 101 -12.46 -16.38 -3.86
N ARG A 102 -11.22 -15.94 -4.12
CA ARG A 102 -10.02 -16.45 -3.43
C ARG A 102 -10.09 -16.21 -1.91
N PRO A 103 -9.60 -17.15 -1.09
CA PRO A 103 -9.59 -17.00 0.37
C PRO A 103 -8.62 -15.89 0.80
N GLN A 104 -8.78 -15.37 2.02
CA GLN A 104 -7.92 -14.31 2.55
C GLN A 104 -6.44 -14.72 2.61
N ALA A 105 -6.15 -15.99 2.92
CA ALA A 105 -4.78 -16.52 2.95
C ALA A 105 -4.06 -16.52 1.58
N ALA A 106 -4.81 -16.36 0.47
CA ALA A 106 -4.24 -16.27 -0.87
C ALA A 106 -3.79 -14.84 -1.23
N MET A 107 -4.22 -13.82 -0.49
CA MET A 107 -3.82 -12.43 -0.76
C MET A 107 -2.34 -12.23 -0.46
N ARG A 108 -1.62 -11.63 -1.40
CA ARG A 108 -0.19 -11.34 -1.30
C ARG A 108 0.00 -9.85 -1.10
N PHE A 109 0.76 -9.50 -0.06
CA PHE A 109 1.04 -8.11 0.31
C PHE A 109 2.45 -7.74 -0.13
N ALA A 110 2.66 -6.46 -0.46
CA ALA A 110 3.96 -5.93 -0.86
C ALA A 110 4.45 -4.89 0.15
N TYR A 111 5.70 -5.02 0.58
CA TYR A 111 6.38 -4.07 1.46
C TYR A 111 7.74 -3.82 0.84
N LEU A 112 7.92 -2.62 0.26
CA LEU A 112 9.08 -2.28 -0.53
C LEU A 112 9.93 -1.22 0.19
N ARG A 113 11.22 -1.15 -0.16
CA ARG A 113 12.13 -0.09 0.29
C ARG A 113 12.14 -0.02 1.84
N GLY A 114 12.05 1.18 2.41
CA GLY A 114 12.04 1.36 3.88
C GLY A 114 10.84 0.73 4.59
N ALA A 115 9.78 0.34 3.87
CA ALA A 115 8.61 -0.30 4.47
C ALA A 115 8.83 -1.79 4.82
N GLU A 116 9.98 -2.37 4.46
CA GLU A 116 10.38 -3.73 4.89
C GLU A 116 10.37 -3.88 6.43
N ALA A 117 10.65 -2.81 7.18
CA ALA A 117 10.55 -2.80 8.64
C ALA A 117 9.14 -3.21 9.14
N ILE A 118 8.09 -2.80 8.43
CA ILE A 118 6.70 -3.16 8.74
C ILE A 118 6.47 -4.65 8.49
N LYS A 119 7.05 -5.20 7.42
CA LYS A 119 6.97 -6.63 7.11
C LYS A 119 7.65 -7.46 8.19
N THR A 120 8.84 -7.06 8.63
CA THR A 120 9.59 -7.73 9.69
C THR A 120 8.82 -7.75 11.01
N ASP A 121 8.20 -6.63 11.40
CA ASP A 121 7.31 -6.56 12.58
C ASP A 121 6.13 -7.53 12.46
N LEU A 122 5.47 -7.57 11.30
CA LEU A 122 4.33 -8.46 11.05
C LEU A 122 4.72 -9.95 11.07
N ASP A 123 5.87 -10.30 10.50
CA ASP A 123 6.35 -11.69 10.50
C ASP A 123 6.75 -12.13 11.92
N TYR A 124 7.37 -11.25 12.70
CA TYR A 124 7.62 -11.48 14.12
C TYR A 124 6.32 -11.72 14.89
N MET A 125 5.32 -10.84 14.72
CA MET A 125 4.00 -11.01 15.36
C MET A 125 3.33 -12.32 14.95
N ARG A 126 3.37 -12.70 13.66
CA ARG A 126 2.81 -13.97 13.20
C ARG A 126 3.50 -15.18 13.83
N GLY A 127 4.79 -15.10 14.11
CA GLY A 127 5.52 -16.14 14.83
C GLY A 127 5.15 -16.20 16.31
N ALA A 128 5.06 -15.03 16.96
CA ALA A 128 4.78 -14.90 18.39
C ALA A 128 3.33 -15.26 18.77
N PHE A 129 2.36 -15.03 17.88
CA PHE A 129 0.94 -15.32 18.10
C PHE A 129 0.46 -16.61 17.42
N LYS A 130 1.37 -17.54 17.07
CA LYS A 130 0.93 -18.90 16.73
C LYS A 130 0.33 -19.54 17.99
N PRO A 131 -0.91 -20.06 17.93
CA PRO A 131 -1.47 -20.85 19.02
C PRO A 131 -0.62 -22.11 19.30
#